data_AF-A0A3R7I7I0-F1
#
_entry.id   AF-A0A3R7I7I0-F1
#
_cell.length_a   1.000
_cell.length_b   1.000
_cell.length_c   1.000
_cell.angle_alpha   90.00
_cell.angle_beta   90.00
_cell.angle_gamma   90.00
#
_symmetry.space_group_name_H-M   'P 1'
#
loop_
_entity.id
_entity.type
_entity.pdbx_description
1 polymer ?
#
loop_
_entity_poly.entity_id
_entity_poly.type
_entity_poly.pdbx_seq_one_letter_code
_entity_poly.pdbx_strand_id
1 'polypeptide(L)'
;MDMPVRKHPMPEIAAFVAGLRDAFGDATIDEAVARGRAGESTFFASENGRTVGTRAADAVNCWRVDDSVRDRHFCPGCDGSCIVTEIRCSQRR
;
A
#
# COMPACT_ATOMS: atom_id res chain seq x y z
N MET A 1 34.25 -12.35 -21.42
CA MET A 1 34.08 -10.90 -21.30
C MET A 1 32.82 -10.65 -20.48
N ASP A 2 32.96 -10.26 -19.21
CA ASP A 2 31.83 -9.82 -18.40
C ASP A 2 31.38 -8.44 -18.87
N MET A 3 30.22 -8.39 -19.53
CA MET A 3 29.55 -7.13 -19.83
C MET A 3 29.11 -6.50 -18.50
N PRO A 4 29.43 -5.21 -18.23
CA PRO A 4 28.92 -4.55 -17.05
C PRO A 4 27.40 -4.46 -17.17
N VAL A 5 26.69 -5.28 -16.38
CA VAL A 5 25.24 -5.16 -16.19
C VAL A 5 25.00 -3.77 -15.62
N ARG A 6 24.53 -2.85 -16.46
CA ARG A 6 24.12 -1.53 -16.01
C ARG A 6 22.98 -1.73 -15.02
N LYS A 7 23.25 -1.48 -13.74
CA LYS A 7 22.23 -1.56 -12.68
C LYS A 7 21.08 -0.64 -13.07
N HIS A 8 19.86 -1.17 -13.00
CA HIS A 8 18.67 -0.38 -13.21
C HIS A 8 18.69 0.80 -12.23
N PRO A 9 18.34 2.03 -12.64
CA PRO A 9 18.40 3.19 -11.76
C PRO A 9 17.42 3.14 -10.58
N MET A 10 16.42 2.27 -10.68
CA MET A 10 15.45 1.95 -9.64
C MET A 10 15.46 0.42 -9.40
N PRO A 11 16.51 -0.14 -8.76
CA PRO A 11 16.71 -1.58 -8.66
C PRO A 11 15.63 -2.27 -7.81
N GLU A 12 15.24 -1.69 -6.67
CA GLU A 12 14.26 -2.31 -5.77
C GLU A 12 12.85 -2.27 -6.38
N ILE A 13 12.48 -1.14 -7.00
CA ILE A 13 11.19 -1.04 -7.70
C ILE A 13 11.14 -1.99 -8.90
N ALA A 14 12.25 -2.17 -9.64
CA ALA A 14 12.28 -3.11 -10.75
C ALA A 14 12.08 -4.56 -10.29
N ALA A 15 12.72 -4.96 -9.18
CA ALA A 15 12.52 -6.27 -8.58
C ALA A 15 11.08 -6.46 -8.08
N PHE A 16 10.50 -5.43 -7.44
CA PHE A 16 9.11 -5.45 -7.01
C PHE A 16 8.13 -5.60 -8.18
N VAL A 17 8.31 -4.82 -9.25
CA VAL A 17 7.49 -4.92 -10.47
C VAL A 17 7.62 -6.29 -11.12
N ALA A 18 8.80 -6.91 -11.11
CA ALA A 18 8.97 -8.29 -11.58
C ALA A 18 8.13 -9.27 -10.74
N GLY A 19 8.12 -9.13 -9.41
CA GLY A 19 7.25 -9.95 -8.54
C GLY A 19 5.76 -9.72 -8.78
N LEU A 20 5.35 -8.47 -9.07
CA LEU A 20 3.97 -8.18 -9.46
C LEU A 20 3.58 -8.83 -10.79
N ARG A 21 4.49 -8.83 -11.78
CA ARG A 21 4.25 -9.48 -13.06
C ARG A 21 4.12 -10.99 -12.93
N ASP A 22 4.93 -11.61 -12.06
CA ASP A 22 4.79 -13.03 -11.73
C ASP A 22 3.44 -13.35 -11.07
N ALA A 23 3.00 -12.51 -10.13
CA ALA A 23 1.76 -12.73 -9.38
C ALA A 23 0.48 -12.40 -10.18
N PHE A 24 0.50 -11.37 -11.02
CA PHE A 24 -0.69 -10.79 -11.66
C PHE A 24 -0.66 -10.82 -13.19
N GLY A 25 0.46 -11.22 -13.80
CA GLY A 25 0.67 -11.26 -15.24
C GLY A 25 1.27 -9.96 -15.81
N ASP A 26 2.08 -10.10 -16.86
CA ASP A 26 2.77 -8.98 -17.50
C ASP A 26 1.81 -7.93 -18.04
N ALA A 27 0.78 -8.36 -18.78
CA ALA A 27 -0.16 -7.45 -19.45
C ALA A 27 -0.87 -6.51 -18.45
N THR A 28 -1.27 -7.03 -17.29
CA THR A 28 -1.96 -6.26 -16.26
C THR A 28 -1.04 -5.21 -15.63
N ILE A 29 0.19 -5.59 -15.29
CA ILE A 29 1.15 -4.66 -14.68
C ILE A 29 1.65 -3.63 -15.69
N ASP A 30 1.88 -4.04 -16.94
CA ASP A 30 2.32 -3.14 -18.01
C ASP A 30 1.23 -2.11 -18.36
N GLU A 31 -0.05 -2.50 -18.40
CA GLU A 31 -1.16 -1.56 -18.54
C GLU A 31 -1.18 -0.55 -17.39
N ALA A 32 -1.11 -1.02 -16.13
CA ALA A 32 -1.15 -0.16 -14.96
C ALA A 32 0.01 0.86 -14.95
N VAL A 33 1.21 0.43 -15.33
CA VAL A 33 2.39 1.30 -15.47
C VAL A 33 2.22 2.29 -16.63
N ALA A 34 1.70 1.86 -17.77
CA ALA A 34 1.48 2.72 -18.93
C ALA A 34 0.47 3.83 -18.61
N ARG A 35 -0.67 3.48 -18.00
CA ARG A 35 -1.69 4.42 -17.53
C ARG A 35 -1.17 5.36 -16.45
N GLY A 36 -0.35 4.83 -15.54
CA GLY A 36 0.36 5.60 -14.52
C GLY A 36 1.22 6.70 -15.14
N ARG A 37 1.98 6.36 -16.18
CA ARG A 37 2.81 7.30 -16.94
C ARG A 37 1.99 8.29 -17.77
N ALA A 38 0.78 7.90 -18.20
CA ALA A 38 -0.13 8.74 -18.97
C ALA A 38 -0.89 9.78 -18.13
N GLY A 39 -0.74 9.77 -16.80
CA GLY A 39 -1.39 10.74 -15.93
C GLY A 39 -2.44 10.15 -14.99
N GLU A 40 -2.80 8.88 -15.13
CA GLU A 40 -3.78 8.23 -14.27
C GLU A 40 -3.13 7.79 -12.95
N SER A 41 -3.86 7.85 -11.83
CA SER A 41 -3.36 7.43 -10.52
C SER A 41 -3.37 5.90 -10.32
N THR A 42 -2.98 5.14 -11.33
CA THR A 42 -2.95 3.67 -11.32
C THR A 42 -1.59 3.10 -10.88
N PHE A 43 -0.50 3.84 -11.09
CA PHE A 43 0.85 3.42 -10.71
C PHE A 43 1.72 4.64 -10.38
N PHE A 44 2.42 4.55 -9.25
CA PHE A 44 3.44 5.51 -8.84
C PHE A 44 4.59 4.78 -8.15
N ALA A 45 5.83 5.12 -8.50
CA ALA A 45 7.02 4.63 -7.84
C ALA A 45 8.04 5.75 -7.64
N SER A 46 8.80 5.69 -6.55
CA SER A 46 9.87 6.64 -6.25
C SER A 46 11.05 5.92 -5.62
N GLU A 47 12.23 6.02 -6.22
CA GLU A 47 13.47 5.41 -5.71
C GLU A 47 14.68 6.21 -6.18
N ASN A 48 15.69 6.40 -5.33
CA ASN A 48 16.93 7.12 -5.65
C ASN A 48 16.70 8.52 -6.25
N GLY A 49 15.69 9.24 -5.77
CA GLY A 49 15.31 10.57 -6.27
C GLY A 49 14.65 10.58 -7.65
N ARG A 50 14.35 9.41 -8.22
CA ARG A 50 13.61 9.25 -9.48
C ARG A 50 12.17 8.86 -9.19
N THR A 51 11.26 9.39 -9.99
CA THR A 51 9.84 9.07 -9.90
C THR A 51 9.32 8.57 -11.24
N VAL A 52 8.34 7.67 -11.20
CA VAL A 52 7.66 7.13 -12.37
C VAL A 52 6.16 7.05 -12.07
N GLY A 53 5.35 7.51 -13.02
CA GLY A 53 3.89 7.47 -12.94
C GLY A 53 3.30 8.61 -12.11
N THR A 54 1.98 8.56 -11.90
CA THR A 54 1.23 9.62 -11.24
C THR A 54 0.79 9.20 -9.84
N ARG A 55 1.17 10.01 -8.85
CA ARG A 55 0.79 9.80 -7.46
C ARG A 55 -0.72 9.96 -7.32
N ALA A 56 -1.38 9.02 -6.63
CA ALA A 56 -2.76 9.18 -6.21
C ALA A 56 -2.91 10.41 -5.31
N ALA A 57 -4.03 11.13 -5.45
CA ALA A 57 -4.35 12.20 -4.53
C ALA A 57 -4.48 11.63 -3.11
N ASP A 58 -3.94 12.34 -2.12
CA ASP A 58 -3.91 11.93 -0.72
C ASP A 58 -5.30 11.52 -0.20
N ALA A 59 -6.35 12.21 -0.69
CA ALA A 59 -7.74 11.96 -0.34
C ALA A 59 -8.32 10.61 -0.81
N VAL A 60 -7.69 9.91 -1.76
CA VAL A 60 -8.23 8.68 -2.36
C VAL A 60 -7.86 7.43 -1.55
N ASN A 61 -6.69 7.43 -0.90
CA ASN A 61 -6.18 6.29 -0.13
C ASN A 61 -5.98 6.61 1.36
N CYS A 62 -6.48 7.75 1.85
CA CYS A 62 -6.49 8.03 3.27
C CYS A 62 -7.76 7.45 3.91
N TRP A 63 -7.57 6.55 4.87
CA TRP A 63 -8.64 6.29 5.82
C TRP A 63 -8.78 7.55 6.69
N ARG A 64 -9.90 8.27 6.53
CA ARG A 64 -10.19 9.44 7.36
C ARG A 64 -10.51 8.96 8.76
N VAL A 65 -9.52 9.08 9.66
CA VAL A 65 -9.72 8.85 11.09
C VAL A 65 -10.54 10.01 11.63
N ASP A 66 -11.82 9.78 11.85
CA ASP A 66 -12.67 10.68 12.64
C ASP A 66 -12.94 10.09 14.03
N ASP A 67 -13.67 10.81 14.87
CA ASP A 67 -13.96 10.37 16.25
C ASP A 67 -14.76 9.05 16.32
N SER A 68 -15.34 8.55 15.21
CA SER A 68 -15.99 7.24 15.17
C SER A 68 -15.00 6.08 15.38
N VAL A 69 -13.70 6.28 15.14
CA VAL A 69 -12.69 5.26 15.54
C VAL A 69 -12.71 5.00 17.05
N ARG A 70 -13.13 6.00 17.83
CA ARG A 70 -13.26 5.94 19.28
C ARG A 70 -14.65 5.47 19.71
N ASP A 71 -15.67 5.64 18.85
CA ASP A 71 -17.00 5.07 19.09
C ASP A 71 -17.00 3.57 18.83
N ARG A 72 -16.40 2.86 19.78
CA ARG A 72 -16.17 1.44 19.64
C ARG A 72 -17.39 0.61 19.95
N HIS A 73 -18.60 1.15 20.19
CA HIS A 73 -19.85 0.41 20.50
C HIS A 73 -19.78 -0.76 21.52
N PHE A 74 -18.62 -1.04 22.12
CA PHE A 74 -18.33 -2.24 22.85
C PHE A 74 -18.12 -1.82 24.30
N CYS A 75 -19.21 -2.01 25.06
CA CYS A 75 -19.30 -1.85 26.51
C CYS A 75 -19.04 -0.40 27.02
N PRO A 76 -20.00 0.23 27.72
CA PRO A 76 -19.78 1.51 28.38
C PRO A 76 -18.54 1.47 29.28
N GLY A 77 -17.60 2.42 29.09
CA GLY A 77 -16.38 2.51 29.90
C GLY A 77 -15.25 1.52 29.56
N CYS A 78 -15.35 0.80 28.44
CA CYS A 78 -14.30 -0.13 27.98
C CYS A 78 -13.12 0.64 27.38
N ASP A 79 -11.92 0.42 27.90
CA ASP A 79 -10.65 1.00 27.43
C ASP A 79 -10.03 0.24 26.25
N GLY A 80 -10.68 -0.84 25.82
CA GLY A 80 -10.18 -1.69 24.74
C GLY A 80 -9.16 -2.75 25.15
N SER A 81 -8.89 -2.91 26.45
CA SER A 81 -7.99 -3.94 26.98
C SER A 81 -8.42 -5.38 26.67
N CYS A 82 -9.64 -5.57 26.15
CA CYS A 82 -10.22 -6.85 25.74
C CYS A 82 -10.00 -7.23 24.25
N ILE A 83 -9.42 -6.33 23.44
CA ILE A 83 -9.14 -6.63 22.02
C ILE A 83 -8.19 -7.82 21.90
N VAL A 84 -8.49 -8.77 21.00
CA VAL A 84 -7.64 -9.94 20.69
C VAL A 84 -7.51 -10.94 21.86
N THR A 85 -8.17 -10.70 23.00
CA THR A 85 -8.12 -11.64 24.14
C THR A 85 -9.27 -12.65 24.15
N GLU A 86 -10.14 -12.66 23.14
CA GLU A 86 -11.36 -13.51 23.04
C GLU A 86 -12.36 -13.38 24.21
N ILE A 87 -12.12 -12.44 25.14
CA ILE A 87 -12.92 -12.20 26.34
C ILE A 87 -13.68 -10.89 26.13
N ARG A 88 -14.99 -10.88 26.35
CA ARG A 88 -15.80 -9.66 26.27
C ARG A 88 -15.56 -8.78 27.50
N CYS A 89 -15.66 -7.46 27.34
CA CYS A 89 -15.60 -6.51 28.46
C CYS A 89 -16.62 -6.87 29.58
N SER A 90 -17.79 -7.45 29.23
CA SER A 90 -18.79 -7.96 30.20
C SER A 90 -18.38 -9.21 31.00
N GLN A 91 -17.28 -9.87 30.64
CA GLN A 91 -16.77 -11.08 31.30
C GLN A 91 -15.58 -10.80 32.22
N ARG A 92 -15.00 -9.59 32.16
CA ARG A 92 -14.00 -9.10 33.11
C ARG A 92 -14.73 -8.45 34.30
N ARG A 93 -14.90 -9.18 35.39
CA ARG A 93 -15.37 -8.63 36.68
C ARG A 93 -14.31 -7.76 37.32
#